data_AF-A0A8T2NJR9-F1
#
_entry.id   AF-A0A8T2NJR9-F1
#
_cell.length_a   1.000
_cell.length_b   1.000
_cell.length_c   1.000
_cell.angle_alpha   90.00
_cell.angle_beta   90.00
_cell.angle_gamma   90.00
#
_symmetry.space_group_name_H-M   'P 1'
#
loop_
_entity.id
_entity.type
_entity.pdbx_description
1 polymer ?
#
loop_
_entity_poly.entity_id
_entity_poly.type
_entity_poly.pdbx_seq_one_letter_code
_entity_poly.pdbx_strand_id
1 'polypeptide(L)'
;VWRGRDESQNFSQRFDAQLVREEKRAEVEEEVRVQVDELMRQELKNLKIAVDRVKEKKKKKGKKSSKKKKKKGKKSSKKKKRREKDQTADRTIESLYEELVIEGFLIKPMNVKLSEYIGEYSYLGTTLRQAEIEPMPSLSDVRQLIALYGILPLGEHTVF
;
A
#
# COMPACT_ATOMS: atom_id res chain seq x y z
N VAL A 1 18.69 -30.45 -13.25
CA VAL A 1 19.91 -30.00 -12.54
C VAL A 1 21.15 -29.97 -13.45
N TRP A 2 21.37 -30.94 -14.36
CA TRP A 2 22.60 -30.98 -15.19
C TRP A 2 22.45 -30.57 -16.67
N ARG A 3 21.22 -30.40 -17.20
CA ARG A 3 20.93 -30.24 -18.64
C ARG A 3 21.28 -28.87 -19.25
N GLY A 4 22.00 -28.00 -18.55
CA GLY A 4 22.33 -26.64 -19.04
C GLY A 4 23.56 -26.03 -18.41
N ARG A 5 24.43 -26.85 -17.80
CA ARG A 5 25.66 -26.38 -17.18
C ARG A 5 26.81 -26.64 -18.15
N ASP A 6 27.57 -25.59 -18.44
CA ASP A 6 28.76 -25.67 -19.28
C ASP A 6 29.96 -26.12 -18.44
N GLU A 7 30.35 -27.38 -18.61
CA GLU A 7 31.51 -28.00 -17.93
C GLU A 7 32.78 -27.96 -18.77
N SER A 8 32.80 -27.19 -19.87
CA SER A 8 33.91 -27.12 -20.82
C SER A 8 35.26 -26.72 -20.21
N GLN A 9 35.28 -26.15 -18.99
CA GLN A 9 36.49 -25.75 -18.26
C GLN A 9 36.80 -26.66 -17.05
N ASN A 10 36.00 -27.69 -16.76
CA ASN A 10 36.17 -28.58 -15.59
C ASN A 10 36.69 -29.98 -15.97
N PHE A 11 37.77 -30.05 -16.74
CA PHE A 11 38.38 -31.32 -17.16
C PHE A 11 38.89 -32.19 -16.00
N SER A 12 39.20 -31.58 -14.85
CA SER A 12 39.70 -32.28 -13.66
C SER A 12 38.58 -32.82 -12.74
N GLN A 13 37.31 -32.72 -13.15
CA GLN A 13 36.14 -33.20 -12.40
C GLN A 13 36.13 -32.74 -10.93
N ARG A 14 36.47 -31.47 -10.67
CA ARG A 14 36.39 -30.93 -9.30
C ARG A 14 34.93 -30.67 -8.93
N PHE A 15 34.63 -30.79 -7.64
CA PHE A 15 33.30 -30.50 -7.11
C PHE A 15 32.92 -29.05 -7.42
N ASP A 16 31.66 -28.84 -7.81
CA ASP A 16 31.16 -27.51 -8.10
C ASP A 16 30.86 -26.76 -6.80
N ALA A 17 31.66 -25.73 -6.52
CA ALA A 17 31.48 -24.88 -5.36
C ALA A 17 30.17 -24.07 -5.40
N GLN A 18 29.54 -23.88 -6.58
CA GLN A 18 28.21 -23.26 -6.66
C GLN A 18 27.14 -24.21 -6.13
N LEU A 19 27.17 -25.49 -6.51
CA LEU A 19 26.20 -26.49 -6.04
C LEU A 19 26.24 -26.65 -4.51
N VAL A 20 27.45 -26.74 -3.95
CA VAL A 20 27.63 -26.85 -2.48
C VAL A 20 27.17 -25.58 -1.76
N ARG A 21 27.32 -24.41 -2.38
CA ARG A 21 26.84 -23.14 -1.81
C ARG A 21 25.31 -23.02 -1.90
N GLU A 22 24.69 -23.52 -2.96
CA GLU A 22 23.23 -23.54 -3.11
C GLU A 22 22.58 -24.43 -2.06
N GLU A 23 23.13 -25.63 -1.83
CA GLU A 23 22.64 -26.56 -0.81
C GLU A 23 22.75 -25.96 0.60
N LYS A 24 23.92 -25.40 0.95
CA LYS A 24 24.12 -24.71 2.24
C LYS A 24 23.26 -23.46 2.39
N ARG A 25 22.95 -22.76 1.30
CA ARG A 25 22.05 -21.59 1.34
C ARG A 25 20.62 -22.01 1.68
N ALA A 26 20.15 -23.15 1.18
CA ALA A 26 18.83 -23.66 1.52
C ALA A 26 18.73 -24.00 3.02
N GLU A 27 19.74 -24.67 3.57
CA GLU A 27 19.82 -24.98 5.01
C GLU A 27 19.81 -23.70 5.87
N VAL A 28 20.66 -22.72 5.53
CA VAL A 28 20.71 -21.44 6.24
C VAL A 28 19.39 -20.66 6.10
N GLU A 29 18.73 -20.71 4.94
CA GLU A 29 17.46 -20.03 4.73
C GLU A 29 16.35 -20.60 5.63
N GLU A 30 16.30 -21.92 5.82
CA GLU A 30 15.34 -22.55 6.74
C GLU A 30 15.59 -22.12 8.19
N GLU A 31 16.85 -22.09 8.64
CA GLU A 31 17.21 -21.60 9.97
C GLU A 31 16.83 -20.13 10.17
N VAL A 32 17.13 -19.28 9.18
CA VAL A 32 16.80 -17.85 9.21
C VAL A 32 15.30 -17.63 9.21
N ARG A 33 14.52 -18.41 8.46
CA ARG A 33 13.05 -18.31 8.47
C ARG A 33 12.48 -18.56 9.86
N VAL A 34 12.95 -19.58 10.57
CA VAL A 34 12.49 -19.88 11.94
C VAL A 34 12.81 -18.73 12.89
N GLN A 35 14.01 -18.15 12.79
CA GLN A 35 14.41 -17.01 13.63
C GLN A 35 13.55 -15.77 13.34
N VAL A 36 13.31 -15.47 12.06
CA VAL A 36 12.47 -14.34 11.64
C VAL A 36 11.03 -14.54 12.09
N ASP A 37 10.48 -15.75 11.97
CA ASP A 37 9.12 -16.06 12.40
C ASP A 37 8.92 -15.91 13.92
N GLU A 38 9.91 -16.32 14.72
CA GLU A 38 9.85 -16.12 16.17
C GLU A 38 9.95 -14.63 16.54
N LEU A 39 10.82 -13.87 15.87
CA LEU A 39 10.91 -12.42 16.05
C LEU A 39 9.59 -11.73 15.66
N MET A 40 8.98 -12.11 14.53
CA MET A 40 7.67 -11.59 14.12
C MET A 40 6.57 -11.88 15.15
N ARG A 41 6.57 -13.07 15.76
CA ARG A 41 5.61 -13.40 16.83
C ARG A 41 5.82 -12.53 18.07
N GLN A 42 7.06 -12.19 18.42
CA GLN A 42 7.36 -11.30 19.53
C GLN A 42 6.88 -9.88 19.24
N GLU A 43 7.16 -9.35 18.05
CA GLU A 43 6.68 -8.02 17.63
C GLU A 43 5.15 -7.93 17.60
N LEU A 44 4.46 -8.97 17.12
CA LEU A 44 3.00 -9.03 17.17
C LEU A 44 2.44 -9.05 18.62
N LYS A 45 3.12 -9.72 19.56
CA LYS A 45 2.75 -9.68 20.99
C LYS A 45 2.92 -8.26 21.55
N ASN A 46 4.03 -7.60 21.22
CA ASN A 46 4.31 -6.22 21.64
C ASN A 46 3.25 -5.25 21.11
N LEU A 47 2.91 -5.36 19.83
CA LEU A 47 1.85 -4.56 19.18
C LEU A 47 0.49 -4.80 19.84
N LYS A 48 0.14 -6.05 20.16
CA LYS A 48 -1.12 -6.37 20.86
C LYS A 48 -1.21 -5.67 22.22
N ILE A 49 -0.13 -5.71 23.01
CA ILE A 49 -0.06 -5.04 24.32
C ILE A 49 -0.20 -3.52 24.16
N ALA A 50 0.45 -2.92 23.17
CA ALA A 50 0.34 -1.48 22.90
C ALA A 50 -1.10 -1.09 22.51
N VAL A 51 -1.76 -1.86 21.65
CA VAL A 51 -3.14 -1.64 21.23
C VAL A 51 -4.11 -1.76 22.40
N ASP A 52 -3.96 -2.77 23.26
CA ASP A 52 -4.85 -2.96 24.41
C ASP A 52 -4.65 -1.85 25.46
N ARG A 53 -3.41 -1.39 25.69
CA ARG A 53 -3.13 -0.18 26.51
C ARG A 53 -3.79 1.08 25.94
N VAL A 54 -3.83 1.24 24.61
CA VAL A 54 -4.53 2.36 23.95
C VAL A 54 -6.05 2.23 24.10
N LYS A 55 -6.61 1.03 23.99
CA LYS A 55 -8.04 0.76 24.23
C LYS A 55 -8.45 1.05 25.68
N GLU A 56 -7.63 0.68 26.66
CA GLU A 56 -7.88 0.99 28.08
C GLU A 56 -7.81 2.49 28.38
N LYS A 57 -6.82 3.20 27.82
CA LYS A 57 -6.73 4.67 27.94
C LYS A 57 -7.93 5.38 27.31
N LYS A 58 -8.47 4.87 26.20
CA LYS A 58 -9.72 5.37 25.60
C LYS A 58 -10.96 5.14 26.48
N LYS A 59 -11.00 4.09 27.33
CA LYS A 59 -12.11 3.82 28.27
C LYS A 59 -12.07 4.66 29.55
N LYS A 60 -10.89 5.12 30.01
CA LYS A 60 -10.75 5.88 31.29
C LYS A 60 -10.97 7.39 31.18
N LYS A 61 -11.08 7.97 29.98
CA LYS A 61 -11.15 9.45 29.77
C LYS A 61 -12.56 10.06 29.91
N GLY A 62 -13.44 9.47 30.73
CA GLY A 62 -14.84 9.90 30.88
C GLY A 62 -15.40 9.72 32.29
N LYS A 63 -14.76 10.27 33.33
CA LYS A 63 -15.41 10.43 34.64
C LYS A 63 -14.71 11.46 35.54
N LYS A 64 -15.14 12.73 35.47
CA LYS A 64 -15.14 13.66 36.62
C LYS A 64 -15.94 14.95 36.36
N SER A 65 -17.02 15.11 37.14
CA SER A 65 -17.84 16.29 37.51
C SER A 65 -19.32 15.89 37.38
N SER A 66 -20.26 16.17 38.30
CA SER A 66 -20.32 16.98 39.51
C SER A 66 -21.45 16.40 40.42
N LYS A 67 -21.56 16.95 41.64
CA LYS A 67 -22.38 16.49 42.77
C LYS A 67 -23.81 17.05 42.69
N LYS A 68 -24.82 16.24 43.09
CA LYS A 68 -26.11 16.61 43.74
C LYS A 68 -27.30 17.11 42.86
N LYS A 69 -28.35 16.28 42.68
CA LYS A 69 -29.74 16.44 43.23
C LYS A 69 -30.75 15.49 42.55
N LYS A 70 -31.67 14.94 43.35
CA LYS A 70 -32.86 14.15 43.01
C LYS A 70 -33.76 14.81 41.94
N LYS A 71 -34.30 14.03 40.98
CA LYS A 71 -35.75 13.69 40.86
C LYS A 71 -36.06 12.88 39.57
N LYS A 72 -36.97 11.92 39.73
CA LYS A 72 -37.85 11.22 38.76
C LYS A 72 -38.01 11.90 37.38
N GLY A 73 -37.96 11.11 36.31
CA GLY A 73 -38.45 11.51 34.99
C GLY A 73 -38.29 10.41 33.93
N LYS A 74 -39.36 10.12 33.19
CA LYS A 74 -39.59 8.99 32.28
C LYS A 74 -39.05 9.27 30.86
N LYS A 75 -38.68 8.19 30.16
CA LYS A 75 -38.85 7.90 28.72
C LYS A 75 -38.08 8.69 27.64
N SER A 76 -37.32 7.90 26.86
CA SER A 76 -37.17 7.93 25.39
C SER A 76 -36.63 9.19 24.68
N SER A 77 -35.45 9.06 24.05
CA SER A 77 -35.32 9.30 22.60
C SER A 77 -33.95 8.87 22.05
N LYS A 78 -34.02 7.93 21.08
CA LYS A 78 -33.30 7.95 19.79
C LYS A 78 -31.78 8.23 19.81
N LYS A 79 -31.04 7.13 19.93
CA LYS A 79 -29.87 6.70 19.11
C LYS A 79 -29.47 7.71 18.00
N LYS A 80 -28.82 8.83 18.35
CA LYS A 80 -28.08 9.66 17.40
C LYS A 80 -26.75 8.97 17.18
N LYS A 81 -26.60 8.33 16.02
CA LYS A 81 -25.34 7.77 15.51
C LYS A 81 -24.21 8.72 15.89
N ARG A 82 -23.15 8.17 16.50
CA ARG A 82 -21.82 8.78 16.55
C ARG A 82 -21.41 9.10 15.11
N ARG A 83 -21.79 10.25 14.59
CA ARG A 83 -20.94 10.93 13.61
C ARG A 83 -19.71 11.34 14.38
N GLU A 84 -18.54 11.08 13.83
CA GLU A 84 -17.31 11.69 14.33
C GLU A 84 -17.62 13.17 14.51
N LYS A 85 -17.31 13.70 15.70
CA LYS A 85 -17.40 15.14 15.89
C LYS A 85 -16.39 15.71 14.91
N ASP A 86 -16.86 16.35 13.85
CA ASP A 86 -16.02 17.14 12.97
C ASP A 86 -15.23 18.09 13.86
N GLN A 87 -13.94 17.81 14.05
CA GLN A 87 -13.05 18.65 14.86
C GLN A 87 -12.69 19.96 14.15
N THR A 88 -13.18 20.11 12.92
CA THR A 88 -12.96 21.24 12.01
C THR A 88 -14.15 22.19 11.93
N ALA A 89 -15.24 21.93 12.66
CA ALA A 89 -16.46 22.75 12.58
C ALA A 89 -16.26 24.22 13.01
N ASP A 90 -15.18 24.51 13.75
CA ASP A 90 -14.85 25.85 14.24
C ASP A 90 -13.72 26.54 13.42
N ARG A 91 -13.23 25.94 12.33
CA ARG A 91 -12.09 26.45 11.54
C ARG A 91 -12.53 27.08 10.21
N THR A 92 -11.87 28.17 9.83
CA THR A 92 -12.02 28.77 8.49
C THR A 92 -11.42 27.86 7.43
N ILE A 93 -12.00 27.89 6.23
CA ILE A 93 -11.59 27.03 5.11
C ILE A 93 -10.13 27.30 4.71
N GLU A 94 -9.68 28.55 4.82
CA GLU A 94 -8.30 28.97 4.54
C GLU A 94 -7.27 28.31 5.47
N SER A 95 -7.57 28.25 6.78
CA SER A 95 -6.68 27.60 7.76
C SER A 95 -6.54 26.09 7.49
N LEU A 96 -7.61 25.44 7.00
CA LEU A 96 -7.56 24.04 6.61
C LEU A 96 -6.68 23.83 5.37
N TYR A 97 -6.78 24.72 4.38
CA TYR A 97 -5.93 24.66 3.18
C TYR A 97 -4.46 24.86 3.52
N GLU A 98 -4.12 25.79 4.41
CA GLU A 98 -2.75 25.98 4.88
C GLU A 98 -2.20 24.72 5.54
N GLU A 99 -2.96 24.07 6.43
CA GLU A 99 -2.57 22.80 7.04
C GLU A 99 -2.38 21.69 5.99
N LEU A 100 -3.27 21.56 5.01
CA LEU A 100 -3.17 20.59 3.91
C LEU A 100 -1.94 20.83 3.02
N VAL A 101 -1.55 22.08 2.82
CA VAL A 101 -0.33 22.46 2.09
C VAL A 101 0.91 22.11 2.92
N ILE A 102 0.91 22.43 4.22
CA ILE A 102 2.02 22.15 5.14
C ILE A 102 2.23 20.64 5.31
N GLU A 103 1.16 19.87 5.44
CA GLU A 103 1.21 18.41 5.52
C GLU A 103 1.55 17.74 4.17
N GLY A 104 1.61 18.52 3.08
CA GLY A 104 2.03 18.03 1.76
C GLY A 104 0.96 17.24 1.02
N PHE A 105 -0.31 17.31 1.45
CA PHE A 105 -1.43 16.73 0.72
C PHE A 105 -1.79 17.53 -0.53
N LEU A 106 -1.62 18.86 -0.48
CA LEU A 106 -1.85 19.74 -1.63
C LEU A 106 -0.55 19.90 -2.44
N ILE A 107 -0.30 18.98 -3.37
CA ILE A 107 0.88 19.01 -4.23
C ILE A 107 0.56 19.81 -5.50
N LYS A 108 1.37 20.83 -5.80
CA LYS A 108 1.30 21.52 -7.08
C LYS A 108 1.76 20.56 -8.20
N PRO A 109 0.91 20.24 -9.18
CA PRO A 109 1.30 19.33 -10.24
C PRO A 109 2.43 19.95 -11.07
N MET A 110 3.42 19.13 -11.43
CA MET A 110 4.40 19.51 -12.44
C MET A 110 3.72 19.50 -13.81
N ASN A 111 3.87 20.58 -14.56
CA ASN A 111 3.33 20.68 -15.92
C ASN A 111 4.22 19.89 -16.88
N VAL A 112 3.98 18.58 -16.99
CA VAL A 112 4.67 17.68 -17.91
C VAL A 112 3.76 17.40 -19.10
N LYS A 113 4.31 17.46 -20.32
CA LYS A 113 3.55 17.12 -21.53
C LYS A 113 3.58 15.61 -21.75
N LEU A 114 2.47 15.02 -22.18
CA LEU A 114 2.41 13.59 -22.53
C LEU A 114 3.34 13.19 -23.67
N SER A 115 3.75 14.14 -24.51
CA SER A 115 4.77 13.94 -25.55
C SER A 115 6.16 13.67 -24.98
N GLU A 116 6.47 14.14 -23.77
CA GLU A 116 7.75 13.91 -23.08
C GLU A 116 7.80 12.52 -22.42
N TYR A 117 6.67 11.83 -22.35
CA TYR A 117 6.60 10.47 -21.84
C TYR A 117 7.10 9.47 -22.90
N ILE A 118 8.38 9.12 -22.78
CA ILE A 118 9.05 8.12 -23.61
C ILE A 118 8.68 6.74 -23.09
N GLY A 119 7.94 5.97 -23.90
CA GLY A 119 7.62 4.58 -23.64
C GLY A 119 7.74 3.77 -24.91
N GLU A 120 8.40 2.62 -24.83
CA GLU A 120 8.52 1.68 -25.94
C GLU A 120 7.25 0.85 -26.11
N TYR A 121 6.97 0.48 -27.36
CA TYR A 121 5.86 -0.39 -27.70
C TYR A 121 6.22 -1.86 -27.47
N SER A 122 5.25 -2.66 -27.01
CA SER A 122 5.41 -4.12 -26.96
C SER A 122 5.30 -4.71 -28.36
N TYR A 123 6.42 -4.81 -29.07
CA TYR A 123 6.48 -5.40 -30.41
C TYR A 123 6.15 -6.90 -30.43
N LEU A 124 6.44 -7.61 -29.34
CA LEU A 124 6.13 -9.04 -29.17
C LEU A 124 4.71 -9.29 -28.66
N GLY A 125 3.94 -8.23 -28.39
CA GLY A 125 2.60 -8.35 -27.81
C GLY A 125 1.62 -9.08 -28.72
N THR A 126 1.76 -8.99 -30.04
CA THR A 126 0.88 -9.68 -31.00
C THR A 126 1.22 -11.17 -31.10
N THR A 127 2.51 -11.51 -31.13
CA THR A 127 2.97 -12.91 -31.19
C THR A 127 2.68 -13.66 -29.89
N LEU A 128 2.78 -13.00 -28.73
CA LEU A 128 2.44 -13.60 -27.44
C LEU A 128 0.94 -13.91 -27.35
N ARG A 129 0.08 -13.02 -27.83
CA ARG A 129 -1.38 -13.25 -27.88
C ARG A 129 -1.75 -14.42 -28.80
N GLN A 130 -1.03 -14.62 -29.91
CA GLN A 130 -1.20 -15.79 -30.79
C GLN A 130 -0.82 -17.11 -30.11
N ALA A 131 0.08 -17.06 -29.13
CA ALA A 131 0.47 -18.20 -28.30
C ALA A 131 -0.40 -18.36 -27.04
N GLU A 132 -1.56 -17.67 -26.96
CA GLU A 132 -2.47 -17.64 -25.79
C GLU A 132 -1.83 -17.10 -24.50
N ILE A 133 -0.73 -16.36 -24.62
CA ILE A 133 -0.04 -15.72 -23.50
C ILE A 133 -0.39 -14.24 -23.50
N GLU A 134 -0.96 -13.75 -22.38
CA GLU A 134 -1.25 -12.33 -22.25
C GLU A 134 0.07 -11.54 -22.09
N PRO A 135 0.39 -10.64 -23.04
CA PRO A 135 1.63 -9.90 -22.97
C PRO A 135 1.58 -8.90 -21.83
N MET A 136 2.72 -8.72 -21.18
CA MET A 136 2.88 -7.69 -20.17
C MET A 136 2.57 -6.30 -20.75
N PRO A 137 1.82 -5.46 -20.01
CA PRO A 137 1.48 -4.13 -20.48
C PRO A 137 2.73 -3.27 -20.62
N SER A 138 2.79 -2.52 -21.71
CA SER A 138 3.90 -1.62 -22.03
C SER A 138 3.64 -0.22 -21.51
N LEU A 139 4.72 0.56 -21.40
CA LEU A 139 4.65 1.95 -20.99
C LEU A 139 3.85 2.79 -22.01
N SER A 140 3.89 2.44 -23.30
CA SER A 140 3.04 3.07 -24.31
C SER A 140 1.54 2.83 -24.09
N ASP A 141 1.16 1.67 -23.55
CA ASP A 141 -0.25 1.36 -23.26
C ASP A 141 -0.80 2.28 -22.18
N VAL A 142 0.01 2.61 -21.17
CA VAL A 142 -0.33 3.59 -20.12
C VAL A 142 -0.61 4.97 -20.73
N ARG A 143 0.25 5.43 -21.66
CA ARG A 143 0.04 6.71 -22.36
C ARG A 143 -1.27 6.72 -23.15
N GLN A 144 -1.57 5.61 -23.83
CA GLN A 144 -2.80 5.48 -24.61
C GLN A 144 -4.05 5.47 -23.70
N LEU A 145 -4.01 4.76 -22.58
CA LEU A 145 -5.11 4.75 -21.60
C LEU A 145 -5.37 6.13 -21.01
N ILE A 146 -4.31 6.86 -20.64
CA ILE A 146 -4.44 8.24 -20.13
C ILE A 146 -5.05 9.15 -21.21
N ALA A 147 -4.64 9.00 -22.47
CA ALA A 147 -5.23 9.78 -23.56
C ALA A 147 -6.72 9.45 -23.76
N LEU A 148 -7.08 8.16 -23.80
CA LEU A 148 -8.43 7.70 -24.05
C LEU A 148 -9.41 8.00 -22.91
N TYR A 149 -8.99 7.86 -21.66
CA TYR A 149 -9.87 8.01 -20.49
C TYR A 149 -9.68 9.31 -19.74
N GLY A 150 -8.48 9.89 -19.76
CA GLY A 150 -8.17 11.12 -19.05
C GLY A 150 -8.39 12.37 -19.89
N ILE A 151 -8.05 12.35 -21.18
CA ILE A 151 -8.03 13.55 -22.02
C ILE A 151 -9.24 13.61 -22.95
N LEU A 152 -9.52 12.52 -23.65
CA LEU A 152 -10.58 12.48 -24.64
C LEU A 152 -11.96 12.84 -24.04
N PRO A 153 -12.36 12.35 -22.85
CA PRO A 153 -13.63 12.71 -22.24
C PRO A 153 -13.71 14.18 -21.78
N LEU A 154 -12.56 14.86 -21.62
CA LEU A 154 -12.54 16.29 -21.30
C LEU A 154 -12.73 17.17 -22.54
N GLY A 155 -12.55 16.63 -23.75
CA GLY A 155 -12.71 17.33 -25.02
C GLY A 155 -14.14 17.29 -25.57
N GLU A 156 -14.97 16.36 -25.13
CA GLU A 156 -16.38 16.32 -25.52
C GLU A 156 -17.20 17.27 -24.63
N HIS A 157 -17.59 18.42 -25.17
CA HIS A 157 -18.40 19.43 -24.50
C HIS A 157 -19.87 19.02 -24.21
N THR A 158 -20.26 17.75 -24.35
CA THR A 158 -21.68 17.37 -24.49
C THR A 158 -22.10 16.07 -23.79
N VAL A 159 -21.69 15.86 -22.53
CA VAL A 159 -22.41 14.92 -21.66
C VAL A 159 -22.59 15.52 -20.26
N PHE A 160 -23.47 16.52 -20.18
CA PHE A 160 -24.17 16.90 -18.95
C PHE A 160 -25.68 16.73 -19.18
#